data_AF-A0AAV3X3A2-F1
#
_entry.id   AF-A0AAV3X3A2-F1
#
_cell.length_a   1.000
_cell.length_b   1.000
_cell.length_c   1.000
_cell.angle_alpha   90.00
_cell.angle_beta   90.00
_cell.angle_gamma   90.00
#
_symmetry.space_group_name_H-M   'P 1'
#
loop_
_entity.id
_entity.type
_entity.pdbx_description
1 polymer ?
#
loop_
_entity_poly.entity_id
_entity_poly.type
_entity_poly.pdbx_seq_one_letter_code
_entity_poly.pdbx_strand_id
1 'polypeptide(L)'
;MKWLSGFKAIPKKIIGLTLLLVVAIWGCSTTAIGDVPMQVELDVFSGRPNPYWNLTPQEANEFISLLQALPQTQAQGSVKEGLGYRGLIVTDPDQTIAGYDQIVISNGVVVARSDSQLRQFPDKERRLERWLFQTGRGRLDVELYRQVGQAAQLE
;
A
#
# COMPACT_ATOMS: atom_id res chain seq x y z
N MET A 1 41.00 16.44 -65.93
CA MET A 1 41.48 17.77 -65.47
C MET A 1 40.43 18.33 -64.52
N LYS A 2 40.81 18.51 -63.24
CA LYS A 2 40.18 19.28 -62.15
C LYS A 2 38.67 19.14 -61.84
N TRP A 3 38.42 18.45 -60.71
CA TRP A 3 37.62 18.87 -59.56
C TRP A 3 36.99 20.27 -59.61
N LEU A 4 35.77 20.42 -59.09
CA LEU A 4 35.51 21.28 -57.92
C LEU A 4 34.17 20.92 -57.23
N SER A 5 34.34 20.62 -55.95
CA SER A 5 33.41 20.51 -54.83
C SER A 5 32.50 21.73 -54.62
N GLY A 6 31.34 21.51 -54.00
CA GLY A 6 30.29 22.49 -53.77
C GLY A 6 30.50 23.51 -52.62
N PHE A 7 29.51 24.39 -52.49
CA PHE A 7 29.20 25.36 -51.42
C PHE A 7 27.74 25.83 -51.68
N LYS A 8 26.83 26.23 -50.77
CA LYS A 8 26.60 26.15 -49.32
C LYS A 8 25.22 26.82 -49.05
N ALA A 9 24.44 26.28 -48.10
CA ALA A 9 23.41 26.90 -47.21
C ALA A 9 22.13 27.65 -47.71
N ILE A 10 20.97 27.01 -47.43
CA ILE A 10 19.74 27.40 -46.68
C ILE A 10 19.20 28.86 -46.70
N PRO A 11 17.88 29.02 -46.94
CA PRO A 11 17.08 30.00 -46.20
C PRO A 11 15.97 29.36 -45.33
N LYS A 12 15.79 29.98 -44.16
CA LYS A 12 14.76 29.70 -43.13
C LYS A 12 13.40 30.29 -43.52
N LYS A 13 12.35 29.75 -42.88
CA LYS A 13 10.92 30.16 -42.89
C LYS A 13 10.15 29.47 -44.02
N ILE A 14 9.23 28.57 -43.73
CA ILE A 14 7.84 28.91 -43.39
C ILE A 14 7.29 27.93 -42.34
N ILE A 15 6.67 28.54 -41.34
CA ILE A 15 5.86 27.93 -40.29
C ILE A 15 4.67 27.25 -40.96
N GLY A 16 4.62 25.92 -40.90
CA GLY A 16 3.51 25.10 -41.41
C GLY A 16 3.01 24.18 -40.31
N LEU A 17 2.21 24.75 -39.40
CA LEU A 17 1.43 24.05 -38.40
C LEU A 17 0.56 22.98 -39.08
N THR A 18 0.96 21.71 -38.99
CA THR A 18 0.12 20.59 -39.43
C THR A 18 -0.01 19.62 -38.28
N LEU A 19 -1.17 19.73 -37.64
CA LEU A 19 -1.66 18.92 -36.52
C LEU A 19 -2.35 17.66 -37.11
N LEU A 20 -1.87 16.47 -36.76
CA LEU A 20 -2.48 15.14 -37.02
C LEU A 20 -1.72 14.13 -36.14
N LEU A 21 -2.08 13.87 -34.87
CA LEU A 21 -3.20 13.08 -34.32
C LEU A 21 -3.10 11.58 -34.66
N VAL A 22 -3.31 10.77 -33.60
CA VAL A 22 -3.39 9.29 -33.52
C VAL A 22 -2.00 8.63 -33.33
N VAL A 23 -1.64 7.96 -32.23
CA VAL A 23 -2.34 6.89 -31.48
C VAL A 23 -2.02 6.99 -29.98
N ALA A 24 -3.05 6.73 -29.18
CA ALA A 24 -3.02 6.63 -27.72
C ALA A 24 -2.00 5.61 -27.20
N ILE A 25 -1.11 6.04 -26.30
CA ILE A 25 -0.49 5.16 -25.31
C ILE A 25 -0.71 5.78 -23.92
N TRP A 26 -1.98 6.06 -23.63
CA TRP A 26 -2.42 5.99 -22.24
C TRP A 26 -2.56 4.51 -21.95
N GLY A 27 -1.45 3.88 -21.58
CA GLY A 27 -1.46 2.59 -20.91
C GLY A 27 -2.11 2.78 -19.54
N CYS A 28 -3.42 3.02 -19.52
CA CYS A 28 -4.21 2.64 -18.37
C CYS A 28 -4.23 1.12 -18.44
N SER A 29 -3.27 0.49 -17.76
CA SER A 29 -3.35 -0.94 -17.49
C SER A 29 -4.54 -1.14 -16.56
N THR A 30 -5.73 -1.21 -17.13
CA THR A 30 -6.89 -1.79 -16.46
C THR A 30 -6.63 -3.28 -16.42
N THR A 31 -5.93 -3.71 -15.38
CA THR A 31 -5.91 -5.13 -14.99
C THR A 31 -7.32 -5.45 -14.53
N ALA A 32 -8.07 -6.14 -15.38
CA ALA A 32 -9.42 -6.60 -15.06
C ALA A 32 -9.36 -7.86 -14.21
N ILE A 33 -9.99 -7.77 -13.03
CA ILE A 33 -10.71 -8.83 -12.30
C ILE A 33 -9.84 -10.02 -11.87
N GLY A 34 -9.07 -9.74 -10.83
CA GLY A 34 -8.71 -10.67 -9.76
C GLY A 34 -8.79 -9.90 -8.44
N ASP A 35 -9.93 -9.26 -8.17
CA ASP A 35 -10.19 -8.53 -6.93
C ASP A 35 -10.39 -9.55 -5.80
N VAL A 36 -9.32 -10.19 -5.37
CA VAL A 36 -9.29 -10.71 -4.01
C VAL A 36 -8.55 -9.67 -3.18
N PRO A 37 -9.30 -8.75 -2.54
CA PRO A 37 -8.69 -7.64 -1.85
C PRO A 37 -7.91 -8.14 -0.63
N MET A 38 -6.77 -7.52 -0.37
CA MET A 38 -6.08 -7.63 0.91
C MET A 38 -7.10 -7.53 2.04
N GLN A 39 -7.13 -8.56 2.88
CA GLN A 39 -8.02 -8.66 4.02
C GLN A 39 -7.28 -8.17 5.26
N VAL A 40 -7.97 -7.34 6.02
CA VAL A 40 -7.53 -6.88 7.33
C VAL A 40 -8.36 -7.57 8.38
N GLU A 41 -7.71 -8.26 9.31
CA GLU A 41 -8.29 -8.79 10.52
C GLU A 41 -7.95 -7.86 11.68
N LEU A 42 -8.97 -7.44 12.43
CA LEU A 42 -8.78 -6.76 13.71
C LEU A 42 -8.54 -7.81 14.78
N ASP A 43 -7.28 -7.93 15.19
CA ASP A 43 -6.92 -8.90 16.21
C ASP A 43 -7.29 -8.38 17.61
N VAL A 44 -8.46 -8.84 18.11
CA VAL A 44 -9.05 -8.41 19.36
C VAL A 44 -9.52 -9.60 20.19
N PHE A 45 -8.74 -9.95 21.20
CA PHE A 45 -9.06 -11.10 22.04
C PHE A 45 -10.20 -10.76 23.02
N SER A 46 -11.42 -11.13 22.63
CA SER A 46 -12.69 -10.81 23.31
C SER A 46 -13.56 -12.04 23.62
N GLY A 47 -13.12 -13.24 23.22
CA GLY A 47 -13.92 -14.47 23.26
C GLY A 47 -14.89 -14.63 22.08
N ARG A 48 -14.89 -13.70 21.13
CA ARG A 48 -15.62 -13.78 19.85
C ARG A 48 -14.62 -13.96 18.70
N PRO A 49 -15.06 -14.44 17.52
CA PRO A 49 -14.24 -14.39 16.31
C PRO A 49 -13.78 -12.96 16.02
N ASN A 50 -12.51 -12.81 15.61
CA ASN A 50 -11.97 -11.52 15.19
C ASN A 50 -12.73 -11.02 13.95
N PRO A 51 -13.19 -9.75 13.94
CA PRO A 51 -13.82 -9.19 12.75
C PRO A 51 -12.76 -8.84 11.72
N TYR A 52 -13.14 -8.90 10.45
CA TYR A 52 -12.29 -8.58 9.32
C TYR A 52 -13.03 -7.72 8.30
N TRP A 53 -12.27 -7.04 7.45
CA TRP A 53 -12.78 -6.32 6.30
C TRP A 53 -11.78 -6.38 5.16
N ASN A 54 -12.27 -6.08 3.97
CA ASN A 54 -11.47 -6.06 2.75
C ASN A 54 -11.11 -4.62 2.40
N LEU A 55 -9.86 -4.39 2.00
CA LEU A 55 -9.43 -3.10 1.44
C LEU A 55 -9.98 -2.93 0.02
N THR A 56 -10.38 -1.71 -0.35
CA THR A 56 -10.60 -1.39 -1.77
C THR A 56 -9.26 -1.43 -2.52
N PRO A 57 -9.27 -1.55 -3.87
CA PRO A 57 -8.03 -1.50 -4.65
C PRO A 57 -7.20 -0.23 -4.39
N GLN A 58 -7.86 0.91 -4.16
CA GLN A 58 -7.18 2.17 -3.83
C GLN A 58 -6.53 2.10 -2.43
N GLU A 59 -7.23 1.59 -1.43
CA GLU A 59 -6.67 1.41 -0.09
C GLU A 59 -5.53 0.40 -0.09
N ALA A 60 -5.64 -0.71 -0.85
CA ALA A 60 -4.56 -1.69 -0.96
C ALA A 60 -3.28 -1.07 -1.57
N ASN A 61 -3.41 -0.24 -2.60
CA ASN A 61 -2.27 0.48 -3.19
C ASN A 61 -1.64 1.48 -2.20
N GLU A 62 -2.46 2.20 -1.44
CA GLU A 62 -1.97 3.12 -0.40
C GLU A 62 -1.28 2.36 0.73
N PHE A 63 -1.83 1.22 1.14
CA PHE A 63 -1.22 0.34 2.15
C PHE A 63 0.18 -0.11 1.74
N ILE A 64 0.34 -0.60 0.51
CA ILE A 64 1.65 -1.00 -0.03
C ILE A 64 2.62 0.19 -0.05
N SER A 65 2.15 1.36 -0.45
CA SER A 65 2.96 2.58 -0.50
C SER A 65 3.46 2.99 0.89
N LEU A 66 2.58 2.98 1.89
CA LEU A 66 2.93 3.28 3.29
C LEU A 66 3.86 2.22 3.88
N LEU A 67 3.63 0.94 3.61
CA LEU A 67 4.47 -0.17 4.06
C LEU A 67 5.91 -0.04 3.50
N GLN A 68 6.06 0.27 2.22
CA GLN A 68 7.37 0.45 1.58
C GLN A 68 8.09 1.72 2.06
N ALA A 69 7.35 2.73 2.51
CA ALA A 69 7.90 3.96 3.07
C ALA A 69 8.41 3.82 4.52
N LEU A 70 8.17 2.69 5.18
CA LEU A 70 8.66 2.48 6.55
C LEU A 70 10.20 2.52 6.61
N PRO A 71 10.79 3.03 7.70
CA PRO A 71 12.24 3.00 7.89
C PRO A 71 12.77 1.56 7.83
N GLN A 72 13.84 1.33 7.06
CA GLN A 72 14.41 0.00 6.86
C GLN A 72 15.29 -0.48 8.03
N THR A 73 15.35 0.30 9.12
CA THR A 73 15.99 -0.09 10.37
C THR A 73 15.15 -1.12 11.11
N GLN A 74 15.80 -2.07 11.78
CA GLN A 74 15.09 -3.02 12.64
C GLN A 74 14.35 -2.28 13.76
N ALA A 75 13.06 -2.58 13.93
CA ALA A 75 12.28 -2.07 15.07
C ALA A 75 12.80 -2.64 16.41
N GLN A 76 12.59 -1.88 17.49
CA GLN A 76 12.71 -2.38 18.85
C GLN A 76 11.30 -2.53 19.42
N GLY A 77 10.93 -3.74 19.87
CA GLY A 77 9.62 -4.03 20.44
C GLY A 77 9.05 -5.36 19.95
N SER A 78 7.83 -5.65 20.40
CA SER A 78 7.08 -6.83 19.99
C SER A 78 5.63 -6.47 19.72
N VAL A 79 4.96 -7.32 18.94
CA VAL A 79 3.50 -7.31 18.83
C VAL A 79 2.91 -7.51 20.22
N LYS A 80 1.79 -6.83 20.49
CA LYS A 80 1.11 -6.93 21.78
C LYS A 80 0.40 -8.28 21.94
N GLU A 81 0.59 -8.90 23.10
CA GLU A 81 -0.07 -10.14 23.51
C GLU A 81 -1.12 -9.88 24.61
N GLY A 82 -2.00 -10.84 24.86
CA GLY A 82 -2.99 -10.80 25.95
C GLY A 82 -4.40 -10.38 25.54
N LEU A 83 -5.19 -9.85 26.49
CA LEU A 83 -6.60 -9.51 26.28
C LEU A 83 -6.78 -8.18 25.51
N GLY A 84 -7.89 -8.05 24.78
CA GLY A 84 -8.28 -6.83 24.07
C GLY A 84 -7.56 -6.66 22.74
N TYR A 85 -7.39 -5.40 22.30
CA TYR A 85 -6.72 -5.07 21.04
C TYR A 85 -5.24 -5.48 21.07
N ARG A 86 -4.84 -6.30 20.09
CA ARG A 86 -3.48 -6.80 19.90
C ARG A 86 -2.82 -6.24 18.64
N GLY A 87 -3.59 -5.88 17.62
CA GLY A 87 -3.07 -5.29 16.41
C GLY A 87 -4.00 -5.47 15.22
N LEU A 88 -3.44 -5.28 14.04
CA LEU A 88 -4.07 -5.51 12.75
C LEU A 88 -3.23 -6.52 11.98
N ILE A 89 -3.89 -7.51 11.40
CA ILE A 89 -3.24 -8.53 10.58
C ILE A 89 -3.72 -8.33 9.15
N VAL A 90 -2.78 -8.17 8.22
CA VAL A 90 -3.08 -8.06 6.80
C VAL A 90 -2.58 -9.30 6.09
N THR A 91 -3.46 -9.93 5.34
CA THR A 91 -3.17 -11.07 4.49
C THR A 91 -3.82 -10.87 3.13
N ASP A 92 -3.27 -11.55 2.14
CA ASP A 92 -3.91 -11.69 0.84
C ASP A 92 -3.95 -13.19 0.52
N PRO A 93 -5.13 -13.80 0.38
CA PRO A 93 -5.24 -15.25 0.25
C PRO A 93 -4.71 -15.77 -1.09
N ASP A 94 -4.57 -14.92 -2.11
CA ASP A 94 -4.20 -15.34 -3.46
C ASP A 94 -2.79 -14.88 -3.87
N GLN A 95 -2.18 -13.97 -3.12
CA GLN A 95 -0.87 -13.40 -3.44
C GLN A 95 -0.10 -12.96 -2.20
N THR A 96 1.17 -12.60 -2.40
CA THR A 96 1.99 -11.98 -1.34
C THR A 96 1.83 -10.46 -1.34
N ILE A 97 1.91 -9.87 -0.15
CA ILE A 97 1.90 -8.43 0.09
C ILE A 97 3.34 -7.94 0.09
N ALA A 98 3.76 -7.30 -1.00
CA ALA A 98 5.15 -6.79 -1.15
C ALA A 98 6.22 -7.88 -0.88
N GLY A 99 5.94 -9.14 -1.24
CA GLY A 99 6.83 -10.28 -1.01
C GLY A 99 6.69 -10.96 0.37
N TYR A 100 5.67 -10.60 1.16
CA TYR A 100 5.37 -11.22 2.46
C TYR A 100 4.00 -11.88 2.44
N ASP A 101 3.85 -12.99 3.15
CA ASP A 101 2.60 -13.74 3.28
C ASP A 101 1.65 -13.08 4.29
N GLN A 102 2.22 -12.41 5.30
CA GLN A 102 1.46 -11.75 6.36
C GLN A 102 2.18 -10.51 6.87
N ILE A 103 1.41 -9.46 7.13
CA ILE A 103 1.87 -8.25 7.80
C ILE A 103 1.10 -8.09 9.11
N VAL A 104 1.78 -8.02 10.25
CA VAL A 104 1.18 -7.75 11.56
C VAL A 104 1.61 -6.36 12.04
N ILE A 105 0.65 -5.50 12.38
CA ILE A 105 0.89 -4.10 12.75
C ILE A 105 0.34 -3.89 14.16
N SER A 106 1.21 -3.49 15.09
CA SER A 106 0.84 -3.35 16.49
C SER A 106 1.79 -2.41 17.22
N ASN A 107 1.24 -1.45 17.95
CA ASN A 107 1.95 -0.63 18.94
C ASN A 107 3.25 0.01 18.39
N GLY A 108 3.20 0.50 17.16
CA GLY A 108 4.34 1.17 16.51
C GLY A 108 5.38 0.22 15.91
N VAL A 109 5.05 -1.07 15.78
CA VAL A 109 5.89 -2.08 15.13
C VAL A 109 5.10 -2.76 14.02
N VAL A 110 5.75 -2.97 12.89
CA VAL A 110 5.25 -3.75 11.76
C VAL A 110 6.13 -4.98 11.60
N VAL A 111 5.53 -6.16 11.69
CA VAL A 111 6.21 -7.44 11.48
C VAL A 111 5.73 -8.02 10.16
N ALA A 112 6.63 -8.07 9.18
CA ALA A 112 6.37 -8.68 7.88
C ALA A 112 6.99 -10.08 7.85
N ARG A 113 6.18 -11.08 7.51
CA ARG A 113 6.57 -12.50 7.53
C ARG A 113 6.38 -13.12 6.16
N SER A 114 7.36 -13.89 5.73
CA SER A 114 7.24 -14.90 4.69
C SER A 114 7.82 -16.23 5.18
N ASP A 115 7.62 -17.30 4.42
CA ASP A 115 8.21 -18.63 4.72
C ASP A 115 9.72 -18.61 4.99
N SER A 116 10.44 -17.66 4.40
CA SER A 116 11.91 -17.57 4.49
C SER A 116 12.44 -16.39 5.29
N GLN A 117 11.57 -15.44 5.68
CA GLN A 117 12.01 -14.18 6.25
C GLN A 117 11.03 -13.60 7.27
N LEU A 118 11.59 -13.05 8.35
CA LEU A 118 10.87 -12.18 9.26
C LEU A 118 11.59 -10.83 9.33
N ARG A 119 10.88 -9.75 9.04
CA ARG A 119 11.39 -8.38 9.18
C ARG A 119 10.53 -7.57 10.13
N GLN A 120 11.16 -6.65 10.85
CA GLN A 120 10.45 -5.72 11.71
C GLN A 120 10.80 -4.29 11.34
N PHE A 121 9.79 -3.46 11.16
CA PHE A 121 9.92 -2.06 10.80
C PHE A 121 9.26 -1.18 11.88
N PRO A 122 9.87 -0.04 12.25
CA PRO A 122 9.23 0.89 13.15
C PRO A 122 8.12 1.66 12.41
N ASP A 123 6.91 1.66 12.95
CA ASP A 123 5.81 2.51 12.53
C ASP A 123 5.74 3.74 13.45
N LYS A 124 6.56 4.75 13.11
CA LYS A 124 6.66 5.99 13.90
C LYS A 124 5.29 6.65 14.00
N GLU A 125 4.94 7.06 15.22
CA GLU A 125 3.64 7.67 15.54
C GLU A 125 2.44 6.77 15.21
N ARG A 126 2.68 5.48 14.94
CA ARG A 126 1.64 4.50 14.57
C ARG A 126 0.88 4.92 13.33
N ARG A 127 1.56 5.54 12.37
CA ARG A 127 0.94 6.14 11.17
C ARG A 127 0.26 5.09 10.31
N LEU A 128 0.95 3.98 10.03
CA LEU A 128 0.38 2.88 9.24
C LEU A 128 -0.76 2.21 10.02
N GLU A 129 -0.56 1.94 11.32
CA GLU A 129 -1.57 1.32 12.17
C GLU A 129 -2.88 2.15 12.24
N ARG A 130 -2.76 3.46 12.48
CA ARG A 130 -3.89 4.41 12.53
C ARG A 130 -4.60 4.49 11.19
N TRP A 131 -3.85 4.66 10.10
CA TRP A 131 -4.41 4.71 8.76
C TRP A 131 -5.18 3.42 8.44
N LEU A 132 -4.59 2.25 8.72
CA LEU A 132 -5.22 0.97 8.43
C LEU A 132 -6.47 0.77 9.28
N PHE A 133 -6.43 1.12 10.56
CA PHE A 133 -7.61 1.08 11.44
C PHE A 133 -8.76 1.95 10.91
N GLN A 134 -8.46 3.15 10.40
CA GLN A 134 -9.47 4.06 9.83
C GLN A 134 -10.19 3.47 8.62
N THR A 135 -9.54 2.61 7.83
CA THR A 135 -10.22 1.89 6.74
C THR A 135 -11.32 0.95 7.26
N GLY A 136 -11.25 0.49 8.51
CA GLY A 136 -12.32 -0.29 9.13
C GLY A 136 -13.58 0.51 9.46
N ARG A 137 -13.55 1.85 9.35
CA ARG A 137 -14.69 2.71 9.68
C ARG A 137 -15.88 2.43 8.76
N GLY A 138 -17.02 2.10 9.37
CA GLY A 138 -18.24 1.73 8.63
C GLY A 138 -18.25 0.30 8.08
N ARG A 139 -17.14 -0.44 8.24
CA ARG A 139 -17.04 -1.89 7.94
C ARG A 139 -17.05 -2.73 9.22
N LEU A 140 -16.61 -2.15 10.32
CA LEU A 140 -16.70 -2.69 11.67
C LEU A 140 -17.98 -2.24 12.37
N ASP A 141 -18.42 -3.03 13.35
CA ASP A 141 -19.45 -2.59 14.31
C ASP A 141 -19.03 -1.26 14.97
N VAL A 142 -19.98 -0.32 15.04
CA VAL A 142 -19.70 1.07 15.47
C VAL A 142 -19.24 1.14 16.91
N GLU A 143 -19.81 0.30 17.78
CA GLU A 143 -19.43 0.26 19.19
C GLU A 143 -18.02 -0.31 19.33
N LEU A 144 -17.71 -1.40 18.65
CA LEU A 144 -16.37 -2.00 18.63
C LEU A 144 -15.30 -1.03 18.08
N TYR A 145 -15.56 -0.40 16.93
CA TYR A 145 -14.63 0.56 16.31
C TYR A 145 -14.24 1.66 17.30
N ARG A 146 -15.22 2.26 17.97
CA ARG A 146 -14.99 3.34 18.92
C ARG A 146 -14.31 2.86 20.21
N GLN A 147 -14.69 1.69 20.74
CA GLN A 147 -14.00 1.10 21.90
C GLN A 147 -12.52 0.83 21.62
N VAL A 148 -12.21 0.21 20.48
CA VAL A 148 -10.83 -0.07 20.08
C VAL A 148 -10.07 1.23 19.79
N GLY A 149 -10.67 2.17 19.05
CA GLY A 149 -10.08 3.47 18.74
C GLY A 149 -9.64 4.21 19.99
N GLN A 150 -10.49 4.24 21.02
CA GLN A 150 -10.19 4.87 22.31
C GLN A 150 -9.15 4.08 23.12
N ALA A 151 -9.36 2.79 23.33
CA ALA A 151 -8.50 1.96 24.18
C ALA A 151 -7.09 1.83 23.61
N ALA A 152 -6.97 1.78 22.28
CA ALA A 152 -5.71 1.67 21.57
C ALA A 152 -5.16 3.01 21.10
N GLN A 153 -5.80 4.15 21.39
CA GLN A 153 -5.36 5.49 20.95
C GLN A 153 -5.08 5.58 19.43
N LEU A 154 -6.02 5.08 18.62
CA LEU A 154 -5.92 5.03 17.15
C LEU A 154 -6.69 6.16 16.46
N GLU A 155 -7.42 6.97 17.22
CA GLU A 155 -8.10 8.19 16.75
C GLU A 155 -7.13 9.38 16.61
#